data_AF-A0A8S2Y190-F1
#
_entry.id   AF-A0A8S2Y190-F1
#
_cell.length_a   1.000
_cell.length_b   1.000
_cell.length_c   1.000
_cell.angle_alpha   90.00
_cell.angle_beta   90.00
_cell.angle_gamma   90.00
#
_symmetry.space_group_name_H-M   'P 1'
#
loop_
_entity.id
_entity.type
_entity.pdbx_description
1 polymer ?
#
loop_
_entity_poly.entity_id
_entity_poly.type
_entity_poly.pdbx_seq_one_letter_code
_entity_poly.pdbx_strand_id
1 'polypeptide(L)' 'MPYRRITSLDVASLPQPGYNLAELIHFSPDDNLLTYLRSPSQLTIRRLYAYDLRTDKEFLYTEPEKDDDTMENNLS' A
#
# COMPACT_ATOMS: atom_id res chain seq x y z
N MET A 1 21.00 6.76 -12.19
CA MET A 1 21.46 6.42 -10.83
C MET A 1 21.94 4.98 -10.85
N PRO A 2 23.18 4.63 -10.47
CA PRO A 2 23.57 3.22 -10.38
C PRO A 2 22.77 2.54 -9.27
N TYR A 3 22.16 1.39 -9.55
CA TYR A 3 21.47 0.59 -8.54
C TYR A 3 22.49 0.10 -7.50
N ARG A 4 22.34 0.57 -6.25
CA ARG A 4 23.08 0.02 -5.11
C ARG A 4 22.54 -1.38 -4.82
N ARG A 5 23.43 -2.38 -4.67
CA ARG A 5 23.04 -3.72 -4.22
C ARG A 5 22.40 -3.64 -2.83
N ILE A 6 21.24 -4.27 -2.67
CA ILE A 6 20.56 -4.43 -1.39
C ILE A 6 21.35 -5.48 -0.57
N THR A 7 21.67 -5.15 0.68
CA THR A 7 22.36 -6.07 1.61
C THR A 7 21.38 -6.73 2.57
N SER A 8 21.78 -7.83 3.22
CA SER A 8 20.96 -8.47 4.26
C SER A 8 20.67 -7.52 5.43
N LEU A 9 21.60 -6.62 5.74
CA LEU A 9 21.38 -5.59 6.76
C LEU A 9 20.31 -4.59 6.33
N ASP A 10 20.30 -4.19 5.05
CA ASP A 10 19.25 -3.32 4.50
C ASP A 10 17.87 -3.98 4.63
N VAL A 11 17.76 -5.28 4.33
CA VAL A 11 16.51 -6.05 4.48
C VAL A 11 16.07 -6.15 5.95
N ALA A 12 17.01 -6.33 6.89
CA ALA A 12 16.69 -6.43 8.31
C ALA A 12 16.37 -5.08 8.97
N SER A 13 16.89 -3.97 8.41
CA SER A 13 16.78 -2.63 9.00
C SER A 13 15.71 -1.77 8.33
N LEU A 14 15.18 -2.22 7.20
CA LEU A 14 14.10 -1.58 6.49
C LEU A 14 12.86 -2.48 6.54
N PRO A 15 11.68 -1.88 6.61
CA PRO A 15 11.43 -0.45 6.72
C PRO A 15 11.62 0.04 8.16
N GLN A 16 12.04 1.31 8.34
CA GLN A 16 12.17 1.90 9.68
C GLN A 16 10.77 2.13 10.29
N PRO A 17 10.65 2.21 11.62
CA PRO A 17 9.41 2.59 12.27
C PRO A 17 8.82 3.87 11.67
N GLY A 18 7.50 3.88 11.42
CA GLY A 18 6.80 5.02 10.82
C GLY A 18 6.75 5.01 9.29
N TYR A 19 7.38 4.04 8.62
CA TYR A 19 7.17 3.83 7.19
C TYR A 19 5.78 3.26 6.91
N ASN A 20 5.17 3.72 5.82
CA ASN A 20 3.89 3.20 5.37
C ASN A 20 4.11 2.00 4.44
N LEU A 21 3.72 0.82 4.89
CA LEU A 21 4.10 -0.44 4.25
C LEU A 21 2.98 -0.97 3.39
N ALA A 22 3.40 -1.66 2.34
CA ALA A 22 2.54 -2.60 1.63
C ALA A 22 2.21 -3.76 2.58
N GLU A 23 0.94 -4.00 2.80
CA GLU A 23 0.38 -5.13 3.53
C GLU A 23 -0.44 -6.00 2.57
N LEU A 24 -0.68 -7.27 2.94
CA LEU A 24 -1.50 -8.21 2.15
C LEU A 24 -1.11 -8.25 0.67
N ILE A 25 0.15 -8.57 0.42
CA ILE A 25 0.71 -8.62 -0.93
C ILE A 25 0.23 -9.90 -1.62
N HIS A 26 -0.38 -9.78 -2.80
CA HIS A 26 -0.85 -10.91 -3.60
C HIS A 26 -0.49 -10.74 -5.07
N PHE A 27 -0.09 -11.85 -5.71
CA PHE A 27 0.03 -11.92 -7.16
C PHE A 27 -1.31 -12.31 -7.77
N SER A 28 -1.65 -11.73 -8.92
CA SER A 28 -2.75 -12.24 -9.74
C SER A 28 -2.40 -13.64 -10.28
N PRO A 29 -3.39 -14.50 -10.60
CA PRO A 29 -3.14 -15.87 -11.07
C PRO A 29 -2.30 -15.96 -12.36
N ASP A 30 -2.21 -14.88 -13.12
CA ASP A 30 -1.46 -14.76 -14.37
C ASP A 30 -0.10 -14.04 -14.20
N ASP A 31 0.31 -13.76 -12.95
CA ASP A 31 1.57 -13.10 -12.58
C ASP A 31 1.78 -11.70 -13.20
N ASN A 32 0.73 -11.07 -13.74
CA ASN A 32 0.84 -9.75 -14.37
C ASN A 32 0.65 -8.60 -13.38
N LEU A 33 -0.07 -8.83 -12.28
CA LEU A 33 -0.36 -7.83 -11.27
C LEU A 33 0.17 -8.25 -9.90
N LEU A 34 0.78 -7.29 -9.22
CA LEU A 34 1.03 -7.36 -7.78
C LEU A 34 0.06 -6.41 -7.08
N THR A 35 -0.83 -6.94 -6.25
CA THR A 35 -1.77 -6.13 -5.45
C THR A 35 -1.32 -6.08 -4.00
N TYR A 36 -1.58 -4.95 -3.35
CA TYR A 36 -1.27 -4.76 -1.93
C TYR A 36 -2.07 -3.60 -1.34
N LEU A 37 -2.30 -3.66 -0.03
CA LEU A 37 -2.88 -2.56 0.74
C LEU A 37 -1.77 -1.61 1.21
N ARG A 38 -2.00 -0.32 1.10
CA ARG A 38 -1.11 0.70 1.69
C ARG A 38 -1.95 1.83 2.26
N SER A 39 -1.60 2.31 3.43
CA SER A 39 -2.17 3.56 3.95
C SER A 39 -1.39 4.73 3.31
N PRO A 40 -2.01 5.84 2.94
CA PRO A 40 -1.25 7.06 2.72
C PRO A 40 -0.86 7.63 4.08
N SER A 41 0.39 8.09 4.25
CA SER A 41 0.86 8.67 5.52
C SER A 41 -0.17 9.64 6.11
N GLN A 42 -0.48 9.45 7.40
CA GLN A 42 -1.43 10.23 8.21
C GLN A 42 -2.92 9.90 8.05
N LEU A 43 -3.30 8.89 7.25
CA LEU A 43 -4.70 8.47 7.11
C LEU A 43 -4.95 7.05 7.67
N THR A 44 -6.04 6.89 8.41
CA THR A 44 -6.53 5.57 8.90
C THR A 44 -7.11 4.70 7.77
N ILE A 45 -7.31 5.27 6.57
CA ILE A 45 -7.83 4.52 5.42
C ILE A 45 -6.73 3.73 4.72
N ARG A 46 -7.03 2.47 4.41
CA ARG A 46 -6.20 1.59 3.59
C ARG A 46 -6.74 1.59 2.18
N ARG A 47 -5.86 1.76 1.20
CA ARG A 47 -6.21 1.72 -0.23
C ARG A 47 -5.61 0.48 -0.87
N LEU A 48 -6.30 -0.11 -1.83
CA LEU A 48 -5.78 -1.22 -2.61
C LEU A 48 -5.08 -0.66 -3.85
N TYR A 49 -3.78 -0.93 -3.94
CA TYR A 49 -2.97 -0.63 -5.11
C TYR A 49 -2.76 -1.89 -5.93
N ALA A 50 -2.59 -1.71 -7.23
CA ALA A 50 -2.14 -2.73 -8.16
C ALA A 50 -0.91 -2.20 -8.91
N TYR A 51 0.04 -3.09 -9.14
CA TYR A 51 1.27 -2.82 -9.86
C TYR A 51 1.35 -3.75 -11.06
N ASP A 52 1.30 -3.20 -12.27
CA ASP A 52 1.44 -3.95 -13.52
C ASP A 52 2.93 -4.21 -13.78
N LEU A 53 3.33 -5.47 -13.62
CA LEU A 53 4.71 -5.94 -13.77
C LEU A 53 5.22 -5.86 -15.21
N ARG A 54 4.33 -5.79 -16.21
CA ARG A 54 4.70 -5.70 -17.63
C ARG A 54 5.01 -4.26 -18.03
N THR A 55 4.33 -3.29 -17.40
CA THR A 55 4.46 -1.87 -17.73
C THR A 55 5.25 -1.07 -16.70
N ASP A 56 5.61 -1.69 -15.57
CA ASP A 56 6.33 -1.06 -14.45
C ASP A 56 5.53 0.11 -13.84
N LYS A 57 4.19 -0.03 -13.81
CA LYS A 57 3.28 1.04 -13.37
C LYS A 57 2.39 0.62 -12.21
N GLU A 58 2.37 1.47 -11.20
CA GLU A 58 1.43 1.42 -10.09
C GLU A 58 0.16 2.23 -10.40
N PHE A 59 -0.99 1.72 -9.96
CA PHE A 59 -2.25 2.46 -9.97
C PHE A 59 -3.12 2.11 -8.75
N LEU A 60 -4.02 3.03 -8.40
CA LEU A 60 -5.05 2.79 -7.39
C LEU A 60 -6.08 1.84 -7.98
N TYR A 61 -6.25 0.67 -7.37
CA TYR A 61 -7.27 -0.31 -7.78
C TYR A 61 -8.62 0.04 -7.16
N THR A 62 -8.64 0.32 -5.86
CA THR A 62 -9.83 0.83 -5.16
C THR A 62 -9.46 1.49 -3.82
N GLU A 63 -10.37 2.32 -3.31
CA GLU A 63 -10.33 2.86 -1.95
C GLU A 63 -11.70 2.67 -1.29
N PRO A 64 -11.76 2.53 0.05
CA PRO A 64 -13.05 2.53 0.74
C PRO A 64 -13.80 3.82 0.40
N GLU A 65 -15.12 3.71 0.24
CA GLU A 65 -15.98 4.89 0.10
C GLU A 65 -15.73 5.81 1.29
N LYS A 66 -15.62 7.12 1.04
CA LYS A 66 -15.66 8.07 2.15
C LYS A 66 -17.05 7.92 2.77
N ASP A 67 -17.10 7.52 4.05
CA ASP A 67 -18.29 7.77 4.85
C ASP A 67 -18.59 9.26 4.72
N ASP A 68 -19.68 9.59 4.03
CA ASP A 68 -20.26 10.92 4.03
C ASP A 68 -20.73 11.17 5.45
N ASP A 69 -19.84 11.77 6.25
CA ASP A 69 -20.02 12.51 7.50
C ASP A 69 -21.40 12.37 8.15
N THR A 70 -21.84 11.14 8.40
CA THR A 70 -23.06 10.88 9.15
C THR A 70 -22.63 11.04 10.59
N MET A 71 -22.63 12.30 11.01
CA MET A 71 -22.51 12.78 12.38
C MET A 71 -23.22 11.79 13.31
N GLU A 72 -22.47 10.88 13.93
CA GLU A 72 -22.96 10.13 15.08
C GLU A 72 -23.18 11.15 16.18
N ASN A 73 -24.43 11.61 16.24
CA ASN A 73 -24.98 12.38 17.33
C ASN A 73 -24.96 11.50 18.59
N ASN A 74 -23.81 11.46 19.25
CA ASN A 74 -23.66 10.89 20.58
C ASN A 74 -24.27 11.87 21.60
N LEU A 75 -25.60 12.01 21.55
CA LEU A 75 -26.39 12.42 22.70
C LEU A 75 -26.41 11.23 23.68
N SER A 76 -25.61 11.35 24.73
CA SER A 76 -25.90 10.69 26.01
C SER A 76 -25.66 11.66 27.15
#